data_AF-A0A929IFY6-F1
#
_entry.id   AF-A0A929IFY6-F1
#
_cell.length_a   1.000
_cell.length_b   1.000
_cell.length_c   1.000
_cell.angle_alpha   90.00
_cell.angle_beta   90.00
_cell.angle_gamma   90.00
#
_symmetry.space_group_name_H-M   'P 1'
#
loop_
_entity.id
_entity.type
_entity.pdbx_description
1 polymer ?
#
loop_
_entity_poly.entity_id
_entity_poly.type
_entity_poly.pdbx_seq_one_letter_code
_entity_poly.pdbx_strand_id
1 'polypeptide(L)'
;KGDERFDKLAYEFTSLLSVAYATTAAFGGLLAFALFTLYPTFMGFMAGTFKDVMIVYALLFFVETFCLYLYYYGWKAMNRRTPFSPAVRMGFKVAGAAMLAVTLLFFFGGFGPDMRPDTRSFISLLYFLPMALGLWIVKDLKGVHILIGIVLNIAGTAIMQAANSMAGFMMSPVGINEAGQFIGTTWQAFENILATPIAIHRMLGNLAFGGLVAGSYAAVKFIGAKTMEEKAHYDWMGYIANFVAIAALIPLPFAGYYLGREVYSTSAVMGNNMMGGDFSWTFIIQAMLVGSLFLISNYYLWSGMTRIPGAERYYKYIKYILFALIVSFAVWLTPHNLPLTSQEIGEMGGSQYHPTLKYLGLMPAKNAVVNLIILATFFSFLLYRRGNKSDTVPISQQGRLPRIVIPIAGLIAIGMVGQYAMSMLTMDPASLDLPADREWAMDNIGYLLLAECAVGVLAIFLALRDRGRLAQGLYLGFTAFSVVIFLGVYGFVVMEQASPVLRNVAVAQFLQLISCLILVSAIDMFLFSDAREIGPLQWGKMSVRSQYALLLLTFIITMNMGLMGFIRSGLRGDWHIFGAMRDTSAWGNTPSNATMTEMVGLSVLVFMVGVAFMFWLGGIAQQKEKSE
;
A
#
# COMPACT_ATOMS: atom_id res chain seq x y z
N LYS A 1 -16.50 -12.87 14.45
CA LYS A 1 -16.02 -13.01 15.85
C LYS A 1 -17.03 -12.55 16.91
N GLY A 2 -18.16 -11.94 16.56
CA GLY A 2 -19.19 -11.59 17.56
C GLY A 2 -18.83 -10.42 18.48
N ASP A 3 -17.70 -9.76 18.25
CA ASP A 3 -17.24 -8.61 19.02
C ASP A 3 -17.93 -7.34 18.50
N GLU A 4 -18.75 -6.74 19.36
CA GLU A 4 -19.57 -5.56 19.07
C GLU A 4 -18.74 -4.31 18.78
N ARG A 5 -17.48 -4.25 19.23
CA ARG A 5 -16.60 -3.10 18.96
C ARG A 5 -16.38 -2.89 17.47
N PHE A 6 -16.26 -3.98 16.70
CA PHE A 6 -16.13 -3.89 15.24
C PHE A 6 -17.42 -3.45 14.56
N ASP A 7 -18.59 -3.86 15.07
CA ASP A 7 -19.87 -3.38 14.55
C ASP A 7 -20.05 -1.89 14.83
N LYS A 8 -19.74 -1.43 16.06
CA LYS A 8 -19.77 0.00 16.43
C LYS A 8 -18.81 0.83 15.59
N LEU A 9 -17.58 0.35 15.41
CA LEU A 9 -16.56 0.96 14.56
C LEU A 9 -17.04 1.15 13.13
N ALA A 10 -17.57 0.08 12.53
CA ALA A 10 -18.00 0.12 11.14
C ALA A 10 -19.23 1.03 10.95
N TYR A 11 -20.19 1.03 11.89
CA TYR A 11 -21.32 1.97 11.85
C TYR A 11 -20.85 3.43 11.94
N GLU A 12 -20.00 3.73 12.92
CA GLU A 12 -19.46 5.07 13.15
C GLU A 12 -18.65 5.59 11.96
N PHE A 13 -17.86 4.74 11.30
CA PHE A 13 -17.19 5.16 10.07
C PHE A 13 -18.13 5.37 8.90
N THR A 14 -19.14 4.51 8.76
CA THR A 14 -20.08 4.62 7.65
C THR A 14 -20.91 5.90 7.74
N SER A 15 -21.27 6.33 8.95
CA SER A 15 -21.97 7.61 9.13
C SER A 15 -21.12 8.79 8.63
N LEU A 16 -19.82 8.80 8.93
CA LEU A 16 -18.88 9.80 8.40
C LEU A 16 -18.74 9.70 6.87
N LEU A 17 -18.65 8.47 6.33
CA LEU A 17 -18.54 8.24 4.90
C LEU A 17 -19.77 8.75 4.14
N SER A 18 -20.97 8.61 4.69
CA SER A 18 -22.20 9.07 4.03
C SER A 18 -22.18 10.58 3.73
N VAL A 19 -21.68 11.39 4.66
CA VAL A 19 -21.56 12.84 4.50
C VAL A 19 -20.34 13.20 3.63
N ALA A 20 -19.25 12.42 3.72
CA ALA A 20 -18.05 12.64 2.92
C ALA A 20 -18.33 12.36 1.44
N TYR A 21 -19.14 11.33 1.17
CA TYR A 21 -19.51 10.90 -0.16
C TYR A 21 -20.17 12.02 -0.97
N ALA A 22 -21.14 12.73 -0.39
CA ALA A 22 -21.81 13.85 -1.05
C ALA A 22 -20.83 14.99 -1.40
N THR A 23 -19.94 15.33 -0.47
CA THR A 23 -18.90 16.35 -0.69
C THR A 23 -17.92 15.93 -1.79
N THR A 24 -17.47 14.67 -1.79
CA THR A 24 -16.60 14.12 -2.83
C THR A 24 -17.27 14.09 -4.19
N ALA A 25 -18.54 13.70 -4.26
CA ALA A 25 -19.33 13.73 -5.49
C ALA A 25 -19.48 15.14 -6.04
N ALA A 26 -19.72 16.13 -5.17
CA ALA A 26 -19.80 17.54 -5.57
C ALA A 26 -18.46 18.06 -6.14
N PHE A 27 -17.33 17.77 -5.48
CA PHE A 27 -16.01 18.12 -6.01
C PHE A 27 -15.68 17.38 -7.31
N GLY A 28 -16.08 16.11 -7.45
CA GLY A 28 -15.94 15.36 -8.68
C GLY A 28 -16.74 15.96 -9.83
N GLY A 29 -17.99 16.35 -9.57
CA GLY A 29 -18.84 17.04 -10.55
C GLY A 29 -18.30 18.42 -10.94
N LEU A 30 -17.82 19.20 -9.97
CA LEU A 30 -17.16 20.48 -10.22
C LEU A 30 -15.89 20.31 -11.06
N LEU A 31 -15.06 19.32 -10.76
CA LEU A 31 -13.86 19.00 -11.54
C LEU A 31 -14.22 18.59 -12.97
N ALA A 32 -15.23 17.74 -13.15
CA ALA A 32 -15.70 17.35 -14.47
C ALA A 32 -16.18 18.58 -15.26
N PHE A 33 -17.03 19.42 -14.66
CA PHE A 33 -17.51 20.65 -15.28
C PHE A 33 -16.36 21.59 -15.66
N ALA A 34 -15.38 21.77 -14.77
CA ALA A 34 -14.19 22.58 -15.04
C ALA A 34 -13.37 22.00 -16.20
N LEU A 35 -13.16 20.68 -16.27
CA LEU A 35 -12.41 20.04 -17.34
C LEU A 35 -13.12 20.18 -18.70
N PHE A 36 -14.42 19.93 -18.77
CA PHE A 36 -15.18 20.08 -20.03
C PHE A 36 -15.26 21.54 -20.49
N THR A 37 -15.26 22.50 -19.56
CA THR A 37 -15.33 23.93 -19.89
C THR A 37 -13.97 24.52 -20.26
N LEU A 38 -12.92 24.21 -19.48
CA LEU A 38 -11.60 24.80 -19.62
C LEU A 38 -10.71 24.04 -20.63
N TYR A 39 -10.96 22.75 -20.83
CA TYR A 39 -10.17 21.88 -21.71
C TYR A 39 -11.05 21.07 -22.69
N PRO A 40 -11.90 21.73 -23.50
CA PRO A 40 -12.89 21.06 -24.36
C PRO A 40 -12.25 20.13 -25.40
N THR A 41 -11.12 20.53 -26.00
CA THR A 41 -10.41 19.70 -27.00
C THR A 41 -9.86 18.41 -26.36
N PHE A 42 -9.22 18.54 -25.20
CA PHE A 42 -8.70 17.40 -24.44
C PHE A 42 -9.83 16.47 -23.99
N MET A 43 -10.89 17.04 -23.41
CA MET A 43 -12.04 16.23 -22.96
C MET A 43 -12.80 15.58 -24.12
N GLY A 44 -12.89 16.23 -25.28
CA GLY A 44 -13.43 15.63 -26.49
C GLY A 44 -12.64 14.40 -26.94
N PHE A 45 -11.30 14.49 -26.93
CA PHE A 45 -10.41 13.36 -27.22
C PHE A 45 -10.57 12.22 -26.21
N MET A 46 -10.54 12.54 -24.91
CA MET A 46 -10.64 11.54 -23.84
C MET A 46 -12.02 10.87 -23.83
N ALA A 47 -13.10 11.63 -23.99
CA ALA A 47 -14.46 11.09 -24.04
C ALA A 47 -14.70 10.24 -25.31
N GLY A 48 -14.08 10.59 -26.44
CA GLY A 48 -14.10 9.76 -27.64
C GLY A 48 -13.38 8.43 -27.45
N THR A 49 -12.19 8.46 -26.85
CA THR A 49 -11.36 7.27 -26.61
C THR A 49 -11.94 6.33 -25.55
N PHE A 50 -12.46 6.90 -24.46
CA PHE A 50 -12.93 6.19 -23.27
C PHE A 50 -14.45 6.15 -23.11
N LYS A 51 -15.22 6.39 -24.18
CA LYS A 51 -16.69 6.49 -24.12
C LYS A 51 -17.33 5.36 -23.29
N ASP A 52 -17.02 4.11 -23.62
CA ASP A 52 -17.60 2.95 -22.94
C ASP A 52 -17.12 2.83 -21.49
N VAL A 53 -15.85 3.16 -21.23
CA VAL A 53 -15.27 3.17 -19.87
C VAL A 53 -15.93 4.24 -19.01
N MET A 54 -16.22 5.42 -19.55
CA MET A 54 -16.90 6.50 -18.84
C MET A 54 -18.35 6.14 -18.49
N ILE A 55 -19.05 5.41 -19.38
CA ILE A 55 -20.40 4.89 -19.09
C ILE A 55 -20.33 3.86 -17.95
N VAL A 56 -19.41 2.89 -18.03
CA VAL A 56 -19.21 1.90 -16.96
C VAL A 56 -18.82 2.58 -15.65
N TYR A 57 -17.94 3.58 -15.70
CA TYR A 57 -17.55 4.38 -14.54
C TYR A 57 -18.77 5.05 -13.88
N ALA A 58 -19.66 5.67 -14.67
CA ALA A 58 -20.88 6.28 -14.15
C ALA A 58 -21.83 5.25 -13.54
N LEU A 59 -22.02 4.08 -14.18
CA LEU A 59 -22.85 2.99 -13.63
C LEU A 59 -22.28 2.43 -12.32
N LEU A 60 -20.96 2.26 -12.24
CA LEU A 60 -20.29 1.81 -11.02
C LEU A 60 -20.47 2.82 -9.88
N PHE A 61 -20.50 4.13 -10.18
CA PHE A 61 -20.80 5.15 -9.19
C PHE A 61 -22.21 5.01 -8.61
N PHE A 62 -23.21 4.66 -9.43
CA PHE A 62 -24.55 4.33 -8.95
C PHE A 62 -24.58 3.06 -8.10
N VAL A 63 -23.85 2.02 -8.50
CA VAL A 63 -23.73 0.77 -7.70
C VAL A 63 -23.08 1.07 -6.36
N GLU A 64 -21.98 1.81 -6.34
CA GLU A 64 -21.29 2.24 -5.13
C GLU A 64 -22.22 3.05 -4.22
N THR A 65 -22.91 4.06 -4.76
CA THR A 65 -23.88 4.87 -4.02
C THR A 65 -24.98 3.98 -3.43
N PHE A 66 -25.60 3.14 -4.24
CA PHE A 66 -26.69 2.27 -3.80
C PHE A 66 -26.23 1.32 -2.70
N CYS A 67 -25.08 0.68 -2.86
CA CYS A 67 -24.50 -0.20 -1.85
C CYS A 67 -24.16 0.55 -0.56
N LEU A 68 -23.60 1.76 -0.64
CA LEU A 68 -23.29 2.60 0.53
C LEU A 68 -24.57 2.94 1.30
N TYR A 69 -25.60 3.40 0.61
CA TYR A 69 -26.88 3.76 1.24
C TYR A 69 -27.59 2.53 1.82
N LEU A 70 -27.61 1.41 1.10
CA LEU A 70 -28.18 0.16 1.60
C LEU A 70 -27.41 -0.36 2.82
N TYR A 71 -26.08 -0.23 2.82
CA TYR A 71 -25.23 -0.61 3.94
C TYR A 71 -25.46 0.27 5.17
N TYR A 72 -25.57 1.60 4.98
CA TYR A 72 -25.78 2.54 6.08
C TYR A 72 -27.20 2.49 6.64
N TYR A 73 -28.21 2.72 5.81
CA TYR A 73 -29.61 2.77 6.26
C TYR A 73 -30.18 1.39 6.59
N GLY A 74 -29.65 0.34 5.96
CA GLY A 74 -30.03 -1.05 6.25
C GLY A 74 -29.40 -1.61 7.54
N TRP A 75 -28.57 -0.85 8.25
CA TRP A 75 -27.80 -1.33 9.41
C TRP A 75 -28.66 -2.01 10.48
N LYS A 76 -29.72 -1.34 10.94
CA LYS A 76 -30.63 -1.89 11.98
C LYS A 76 -31.41 -3.10 11.46
N ALA A 77 -31.92 -3.03 10.23
CA ALA A 77 -32.72 -4.10 9.61
C ALA A 77 -31.90 -5.39 9.39
N MET A 78 -30.63 -5.26 9.01
CA MET A 78 -29.74 -6.40 8.72
C MET A 78 -28.86 -6.82 9.89
N ASN A 79 -29.06 -6.27 11.09
CA ASN A 79 -28.27 -6.66 12.27
C ASN A 79 -28.65 -8.06 12.84
N ARG A 80 -29.73 -8.66 12.33
CA ARG A 80 -30.26 -9.94 12.82
C ARG A 80 -29.32 -11.10 12.44
N ARG A 81 -28.93 -11.89 13.45
CA ARG A 81 -27.99 -13.02 13.33
C ARG A 81 -28.68 -14.40 13.35
N THR A 82 -29.97 -14.44 13.10
CA THR A 82 -30.69 -15.71 12.94
C THR A 82 -30.26 -16.36 11.63
N PRO A 83 -29.72 -17.59 11.65
CA PRO A 83 -29.28 -18.25 10.44
C PRO A 83 -30.44 -18.45 9.46
N PHE A 84 -30.15 -18.30 8.17
CA PHE A 84 -31.08 -18.71 7.13
C PHE A 84 -31.29 -20.23 7.12
N SER A 85 -32.32 -20.68 6.40
CA SER A 85 -32.56 -22.11 6.19
C SER A 85 -31.32 -22.81 5.60
N PRO A 86 -31.12 -24.11 5.87
CA PRO A 86 -30.01 -24.87 5.30
C PRO A 86 -29.90 -24.75 3.77
N ALA A 87 -31.04 -24.73 3.07
CA ALA A 87 -31.10 -24.58 1.61
C ALA A 87 -30.54 -23.23 1.15
N VAL A 88 -30.93 -22.12 1.79
CA VAL A 88 -30.42 -20.78 1.45
C VAL A 88 -28.93 -20.66 1.72
N ARG A 89 -28.46 -21.18 2.86
CA ARG A 89 -27.03 -21.18 3.19
C ARG A 89 -26.22 -22.03 2.21
N MET A 90 -26.76 -23.16 1.76
CA MET A 90 -26.13 -23.97 0.73
C MET A 90 -26.08 -23.22 -0.61
N GLY A 91 -27.17 -22.53 -1.00
CA GLY A 91 -27.20 -21.70 -2.20
C GLY A 91 -26.07 -20.67 -2.25
N PHE A 92 -25.86 -19.93 -1.16
CA PHE A 92 -24.74 -18.97 -1.05
C PHE A 92 -23.36 -19.64 -1.13
N LYS A 93 -23.18 -20.80 -0.49
CA LYS A 93 -21.92 -21.56 -0.57
C LYS A 93 -21.66 -22.10 -1.98
N VAL A 94 -22.67 -22.61 -2.67
CA VAL A 94 -22.57 -23.08 -4.05
C VAL A 94 -22.24 -21.91 -4.97
N ALA A 95 -22.90 -20.76 -4.81
CA ALA A 95 -22.58 -19.55 -5.55
C ALA A 95 -21.14 -19.06 -5.26
N GLY A 96 -20.70 -19.10 -4.00
CA GLY A 96 -19.33 -18.78 -3.61
C GLY A 96 -18.29 -19.74 -4.20
N ALA A 97 -18.56 -21.05 -4.20
CA ALA A 97 -17.71 -22.06 -4.86
C ALA A 97 -17.64 -21.85 -6.37
N ALA A 98 -18.79 -21.61 -7.02
CA ALA A 98 -18.85 -21.33 -8.44
C ALA A 98 -18.06 -20.06 -8.78
N MET A 99 -18.23 -18.99 -8.01
CA MET A 99 -17.47 -17.75 -8.19
C MET A 99 -15.96 -17.96 -7.94
N LEU A 100 -15.58 -18.81 -6.99
CA LEU A 100 -14.17 -19.17 -6.77
C LEU A 100 -13.60 -19.96 -7.96
N ALA A 101 -14.36 -20.89 -8.53
CA ALA A 101 -13.96 -21.60 -9.74
C ALA A 101 -13.79 -20.64 -10.93
N VAL A 102 -14.74 -19.70 -11.11
CA VAL A 102 -14.63 -18.61 -12.09
C VAL A 102 -13.38 -17.76 -11.83
N THR A 103 -13.10 -17.43 -10.57
CA THR A 103 -11.89 -16.67 -10.18
C THR A 103 -10.62 -17.40 -10.61
N LEU A 104 -10.52 -18.71 -10.33
CA LEU A 104 -9.34 -19.51 -10.69
C LEU A 104 -9.21 -19.67 -12.21
N LEU A 105 -10.31 -19.95 -12.91
CA LEU A 105 -10.32 -20.04 -14.37
C LEU A 105 -9.88 -18.72 -15.00
N PHE A 106 -10.39 -17.58 -14.52
CA PHE A 106 -9.98 -16.27 -15.02
C PHE A 106 -8.51 -15.98 -14.72
N PHE A 107 -8.04 -16.27 -13.49
CA PHE A 107 -6.67 -16.04 -13.06
C PHE A 107 -5.64 -16.78 -13.93
N PHE A 108 -5.95 -18.02 -14.31
CA PHE A 108 -5.10 -18.84 -15.18
C PHE A 108 -5.35 -18.63 -16.69
N GLY A 109 -6.13 -17.61 -17.08
CA GLY A 109 -6.36 -17.27 -18.48
C GLY A 109 -7.32 -18.20 -19.23
N GLY A 110 -8.19 -18.92 -18.51
CA GLY A 110 -9.20 -19.81 -19.10
C GLY A 110 -10.33 -19.09 -19.82
N PHE A 111 -10.58 -17.80 -19.53
CA PHE A 111 -11.51 -16.95 -20.27
C PHE A 111 -11.21 -15.46 -20.02
N GLY A 112 -11.83 -14.58 -20.82
CA GLY A 112 -11.65 -13.13 -20.76
C GLY A 112 -10.85 -12.60 -21.95
N PRO A 113 -10.77 -11.26 -22.12
CA PRO A 113 -9.93 -10.68 -23.17
C PRO A 113 -8.45 -10.99 -22.90
N ASP A 114 -7.65 -10.95 -23.95
CA ASP A 114 -6.20 -10.99 -23.79
C ASP A 114 -5.75 -9.74 -23.03
N MET A 115 -4.95 -9.97 -21.99
CA MET A 115 -4.56 -8.94 -21.04
C MET A 115 -3.28 -9.35 -20.32
N ARG A 116 -2.57 -8.36 -19.82
CA ARG A 116 -1.35 -8.52 -19.05
C ARG A 116 -1.63 -9.32 -17.75
N PRO A 117 -0.67 -10.15 -17.31
CA PRO A 117 -0.84 -10.98 -16.11
C PRO A 117 -1.12 -10.18 -14.82
N ASP A 118 -0.59 -8.97 -14.70
CA ASP A 118 -0.83 -8.06 -13.58
C ASP A 118 -2.28 -7.56 -13.57
N THR A 119 -2.82 -7.14 -14.73
CA THR A 119 -4.23 -6.73 -14.86
C THR A 119 -5.17 -7.87 -14.48
N ARG A 120 -4.89 -9.08 -15.00
CA ARG A 120 -5.65 -10.29 -14.69
C ARG A 120 -5.62 -10.61 -13.20
N SER A 121 -4.44 -10.55 -12.59
CA SER A 121 -4.26 -10.78 -11.16
C SER A 121 -5.00 -9.74 -10.31
N PHE A 122 -4.95 -8.46 -10.70
CA PHE A 122 -5.65 -7.37 -10.02
C PHE A 122 -7.17 -7.61 -10.00
N ILE A 123 -7.76 -7.89 -11.16
CA ILE A 123 -9.21 -8.19 -11.28
C ILE A 123 -9.59 -9.44 -10.48
N SER A 124 -8.79 -10.51 -10.61
CA SER A 124 -9.05 -11.78 -9.89
C SER A 124 -9.05 -11.59 -8.38
N LEU A 125 -8.03 -10.90 -7.85
CA LEU A 125 -7.79 -10.79 -6.42
C LEU A 125 -8.64 -9.72 -5.73
N LEU A 126 -9.06 -8.68 -6.47
CA LEU A 126 -9.76 -7.54 -5.89
C LEU A 126 -11.24 -7.48 -6.25
N TYR A 127 -11.67 -8.15 -7.32
CA TYR A 127 -13.10 -8.18 -7.71
C TYR A 127 -13.70 -9.56 -7.46
N PHE A 128 -13.14 -10.60 -8.09
CA PHE A 128 -13.76 -11.92 -8.09
C PHE A 128 -13.56 -12.70 -6.80
N LEU A 129 -12.33 -12.71 -6.26
CA LEU A 129 -12.04 -13.39 -5.00
C LEU A 129 -12.84 -12.79 -3.82
N PRO A 130 -12.92 -11.46 -3.62
CA PRO A 130 -13.70 -10.91 -2.54
C PRO A 130 -15.20 -11.21 -2.69
N MET A 131 -15.74 -11.21 -3.91
CA MET A 131 -17.12 -11.64 -4.18
C MET A 131 -17.33 -13.12 -3.79
N ALA A 132 -16.43 -14.01 -4.21
CA ALA A 132 -16.50 -15.43 -3.88
C ALA A 132 -16.48 -15.66 -2.36
N LEU A 133 -15.54 -15.01 -1.65
CA LEU A 133 -15.43 -15.08 -0.19
C LEU A 133 -16.64 -14.45 0.50
N GLY A 134 -17.14 -13.32 -0.01
CA GLY A 134 -18.33 -12.64 0.49
C GLY A 134 -19.56 -13.55 0.43
N LEU A 135 -19.81 -14.20 -0.71
CA LEU A 135 -20.88 -15.18 -0.86
C LEU A 135 -20.71 -16.37 0.09
N TRP A 136 -19.48 -16.87 0.24
CA TRP A 136 -19.17 -18.03 1.07
C TRP A 136 -19.48 -17.82 2.57
N ILE A 137 -19.26 -16.60 3.08
CA ILE A 137 -19.46 -16.30 4.51
C ILE A 137 -20.91 -15.98 4.88
N VAL A 138 -21.81 -15.78 3.90
CA VAL A 138 -23.22 -15.46 4.16
C VAL A 138 -23.93 -16.63 4.83
N LYS A 139 -24.51 -16.35 6.01
CA LYS A 139 -25.28 -17.34 6.78
C LYS A 139 -26.55 -16.79 7.42
N ASP A 140 -26.65 -15.47 7.55
CA ASP A 140 -27.70 -14.69 8.18
C ASP A 140 -27.76 -13.30 7.52
N LEU A 141 -28.68 -12.43 7.95
CA LEU A 141 -28.82 -11.07 7.41
C LEU A 141 -27.56 -10.22 7.66
N LYS A 142 -26.86 -10.44 8.77
CA LYS A 142 -25.59 -9.74 9.03
C LYS A 142 -24.50 -10.16 8.03
N GLY A 143 -24.50 -11.42 7.59
CA GLY A 143 -23.65 -11.89 6.50
C GLY A 143 -23.96 -11.19 5.17
N VAL A 144 -25.24 -10.98 4.84
CA VAL A 144 -25.66 -10.20 3.66
C VAL A 144 -25.19 -8.75 3.76
N HIS A 145 -25.30 -8.16 4.94
CA HIS A 145 -24.80 -6.80 5.20
C HIS A 145 -23.30 -6.68 4.94
N ILE A 146 -22.50 -7.64 5.40
CA ILE A 146 -21.06 -7.70 5.11
C ILE A 146 -20.81 -7.86 3.59
N LEU A 147 -21.59 -8.70 2.90
CA LEU A 147 -21.48 -8.87 1.45
C LEU A 147 -21.74 -7.54 0.72
N ILE A 148 -22.73 -6.74 1.14
CA ILE A 148 -22.97 -5.40 0.56
C ILE A 148 -21.74 -4.50 0.74
N GLY A 149 -21.11 -4.53 1.92
CA GLY A 149 -19.85 -3.81 2.17
C GLY A 149 -18.69 -4.29 1.28
N ILE A 150 -18.63 -5.59 0.98
CA ILE A 150 -17.65 -6.15 0.03
C ILE A 150 -17.92 -5.63 -1.39
N VAL A 151 -19.18 -5.68 -1.85
CA VAL A 151 -19.58 -5.17 -3.18
C VAL A 151 -19.29 -3.67 -3.31
N LEU A 152 -19.53 -2.89 -2.25
CA LEU A 152 -19.17 -1.48 -2.18
C LEU A 152 -17.67 -1.27 -2.44
N ASN A 153 -16.80 -2.07 -1.81
CA ASN A 153 -15.35 -1.98 -2.03
C ASN A 153 -14.93 -2.44 -3.43
N ILE A 154 -15.58 -3.46 -3.99
CA ILE A 154 -15.35 -3.90 -5.38
C ILE A 154 -15.70 -2.76 -6.35
N ALA A 155 -16.86 -2.13 -6.17
CA ALA A 155 -17.29 -1.00 -6.99
C ALA A 155 -16.30 0.18 -6.89
N GLY A 156 -15.91 0.59 -5.69
CA GLY A 156 -14.92 1.65 -5.49
C GLY A 156 -13.56 1.33 -6.11
N THR A 157 -13.11 0.06 -6.04
CA THR A 157 -11.85 -0.37 -6.67
C THR A 157 -11.96 -0.37 -8.21
N ALA A 158 -13.13 -0.70 -8.77
CA ALA A 158 -13.38 -0.64 -10.21
C ALA A 158 -13.45 0.79 -10.73
N ILE A 159 -14.10 1.71 -10.00
CA ILE A 159 -14.11 3.16 -10.29
C ILE A 159 -12.67 3.68 -10.31
N MET A 160 -11.88 3.32 -9.30
CA MET A 160 -10.48 3.70 -9.22
C MET A 160 -9.66 3.16 -10.40
N GLN A 161 -9.84 1.89 -10.79
CA GLN A 161 -9.15 1.31 -11.95
C GLN A 161 -9.50 2.07 -13.24
N ALA A 162 -10.77 2.37 -13.47
CA ALA A 162 -11.20 3.13 -14.63
C ALA A 162 -10.62 4.55 -14.66
N ALA A 163 -10.57 5.24 -13.52
CA ALA A 163 -9.88 6.53 -13.41
C ALA A 163 -8.36 6.42 -13.69
N ASN A 164 -7.73 5.37 -13.19
CA ASN A 164 -6.29 5.13 -13.38
C ASN A 164 -5.93 4.74 -14.80
N SER A 165 -6.83 4.05 -15.46
CA SER A 165 -6.72 3.75 -16.87
C SER A 165 -6.64 5.05 -17.69
N MET A 166 -7.58 5.98 -17.49
CA MET A 166 -7.55 7.29 -18.16
C MET A 166 -6.29 8.10 -17.82
N ALA A 167 -5.90 8.14 -16.54
CA ALA A 167 -4.69 8.85 -16.12
C ALA A 167 -3.39 8.22 -16.66
N GLY A 168 -3.33 6.88 -16.69
CA GLY A 168 -2.20 6.12 -17.24
C GLY A 168 -2.07 6.30 -18.74
N PHE A 169 -3.20 6.38 -19.47
CA PHE A 169 -3.20 6.62 -20.91
C PHE A 169 -2.61 7.98 -21.27
N MET A 170 -2.87 9.02 -20.48
CA MET A 170 -2.26 10.33 -20.70
C MET A 170 -0.72 10.30 -20.62
N MET A 171 -0.14 9.34 -19.90
CA MET A 171 1.31 9.15 -19.76
C MET A 171 1.87 8.05 -20.69
N SER A 172 1.07 7.05 -21.02
CA SER A 172 1.46 5.89 -21.82
C SER A 172 0.43 5.61 -22.90
N PRO A 173 0.17 6.56 -23.82
CA PRO A 173 -0.86 6.37 -24.81
C PRO A 173 -0.50 5.22 -25.76
N VAL A 174 -1.53 4.49 -26.16
CA VAL A 174 -1.42 3.37 -27.10
C VAL A 174 -2.50 3.50 -28.16
N GLY A 175 -2.26 2.96 -29.35
CA GLY A 175 -3.24 3.02 -30.45
C GLY A 175 -3.44 4.44 -31.02
N ILE A 176 -2.42 5.30 -30.94
CA ILE A 176 -2.41 6.64 -31.55
C ILE A 176 -1.56 6.60 -32.81
N ASN A 177 -2.07 7.15 -33.92
CA ASN A 177 -1.34 7.27 -35.18
C ASN A 177 -0.45 8.52 -35.22
N GLU A 178 0.37 8.67 -36.27
CA GLU A 178 1.26 9.84 -36.44
C GLU A 178 0.52 11.19 -36.49
N ALA A 179 -0.76 11.18 -36.88
CA ALA A 179 -1.62 12.37 -36.88
C ALA A 179 -2.24 12.70 -35.51
N GLY A 180 -1.90 11.95 -34.46
CA GLY A 180 -2.43 12.14 -33.11
C GLY A 180 -3.86 11.62 -32.92
N GLN A 181 -4.40 10.84 -33.85
CA GLN A 181 -5.73 10.26 -33.78
C GLN A 181 -5.70 8.87 -33.14
N PHE A 182 -6.69 8.60 -32.30
CA PHE A 182 -6.86 7.27 -31.72
C PHE A 182 -7.51 6.31 -32.74
N ILE A 183 -6.77 5.26 -33.10
CA ILE A 183 -7.19 4.18 -34.02
C ILE A 183 -7.24 2.81 -33.33
N GLY A 184 -6.92 2.76 -32.03
CA GLY A 184 -6.97 1.55 -31.22
C GLY A 184 -8.37 1.17 -30.77
N THR A 185 -8.46 0.09 -30.00
CA THR A 185 -9.70 -0.33 -29.32
C THR A 185 -9.78 0.28 -27.92
N THR A 186 -10.99 0.50 -27.42
CA THR A 186 -11.18 0.98 -26.03
C THR A 186 -10.54 0.06 -25.00
N TRP A 187 -10.45 -1.26 -25.25
CA TRP A 187 -9.73 -2.18 -24.37
C TRP A 187 -8.22 -1.89 -24.34
N GLN A 188 -7.58 -1.64 -25.48
CA GLN A 188 -6.17 -1.24 -25.53
C GLN A 188 -5.92 0.07 -24.78
N ALA A 189 -6.79 1.07 -24.96
CA ALA A 189 -6.69 2.31 -24.19
C ALA A 189 -6.92 2.07 -22.69
N PHE A 190 -7.88 1.19 -22.35
CA PHE A 190 -8.18 0.85 -20.97
C PHE A 190 -6.99 0.19 -20.27
N GLU A 191 -6.36 -0.76 -20.96
CA GLU A 191 -5.26 -1.58 -20.47
C GLU A 191 -3.88 -1.05 -20.87
N ASN A 192 -3.73 0.28 -20.96
CA ASN A 192 -2.43 0.88 -21.19
C ASN A 192 -1.41 0.44 -20.13
N ILE A 193 -0.12 0.55 -20.47
CA ILE A 193 1.00 0.02 -19.68
C ILE A 193 0.97 0.50 -18.22
N LEU A 194 0.51 1.74 -17.97
CA LEU A 194 0.50 2.32 -16.64
C LEU A 194 -0.81 2.14 -15.87
N ALA A 195 -1.89 1.66 -16.49
CA ALA A 195 -3.21 1.54 -15.86
C ALA A 195 -3.18 0.71 -14.56
N THR A 196 -2.71 -0.53 -14.66
CA THR A 196 -2.64 -1.46 -13.52
C THR A 196 -1.54 -1.10 -12.51
N PRO A 197 -0.30 -0.73 -12.92
CA PRO A 197 0.72 -0.26 -11.97
C PRO A 197 0.26 0.93 -11.12
N ILE A 198 -0.37 1.94 -11.74
CA ILE A 198 -0.93 3.09 -11.01
C ILE A 198 -2.03 2.63 -10.05
N ALA A 199 -2.88 1.69 -10.47
CA ALA A 199 -3.96 1.19 -9.63
C ALA A 199 -3.49 0.41 -8.41
N ILE A 200 -2.48 -0.45 -8.55
CA ILE A 200 -1.88 -1.16 -7.42
C ILE A 200 -1.30 -0.15 -6.42
N HIS A 201 -0.52 0.83 -6.92
CA HIS A 201 0.08 1.85 -6.06
C HIS A 201 -0.97 2.70 -5.35
N ARG A 202 -1.99 3.19 -6.08
CA ARG A 202 -3.06 4.00 -5.51
C ARG A 202 -3.98 3.23 -4.57
N MET A 203 -4.22 1.94 -4.80
CA MET A 203 -4.98 1.11 -3.87
C MET A 203 -4.30 1.06 -2.51
N LEU A 204 -3.01 0.72 -2.49
CA LEU A 204 -2.23 0.66 -1.25
C LEU A 204 -2.12 2.05 -0.59
N GLY A 205 -1.90 3.09 -1.38
CA GLY A 205 -1.91 4.46 -0.90
C GLY A 205 -3.25 4.84 -0.25
N ASN A 206 -4.38 4.54 -0.91
CA ASN A 206 -5.72 4.85 -0.43
C ASN A 206 -6.06 4.09 0.86
N LEU A 207 -5.62 2.84 0.99
CA LEU A 207 -5.75 2.07 2.23
C LEU A 207 -4.93 2.68 3.37
N ALA A 208 -3.68 3.08 3.09
CA ALA A 208 -2.84 3.76 4.07
C ALA A 208 -3.45 5.10 4.52
N PHE A 209 -3.89 5.89 3.54
CA PHE A 209 -4.56 7.17 3.76
C PHE A 209 -5.86 7.02 4.56
N GLY A 210 -6.75 6.11 4.16
CA GLY A 210 -8.01 5.86 4.87
C GLY A 210 -7.77 5.41 6.31
N GLY A 211 -6.78 4.55 6.54
CA GLY A 211 -6.36 4.15 7.89
C GLY A 211 -5.84 5.32 8.74
N LEU A 212 -5.08 6.25 8.17
CA LEU A 212 -4.59 7.41 8.91
C LEU A 212 -5.67 8.46 9.16
N VAL A 213 -6.57 8.72 8.22
CA VAL A 213 -7.76 9.59 8.42
C VAL A 213 -8.67 9.00 9.51
N ALA A 214 -8.87 7.68 9.49
CA ALA A 214 -9.54 6.95 10.56
C ALA A 214 -8.85 7.14 11.93
N GLY A 215 -7.52 7.10 11.94
CA GLY A 215 -6.71 7.35 13.13
C GLY A 215 -6.81 8.78 13.63
N SER A 216 -6.83 9.79 12.76
CA SER A 216 -6.98 11.18 13.18
C SER A 216 -8.37 11.47 13.73
N TYR A 217 -9.43 10.87 13.17
CA TYR A 217 -10.76 10.94 13.77
C TYR A 217 -10.75 10.38 15.20
N ALA A 218 -10.18 9.18 15.38
CA ALA A 218 -10.04 8.55 16.68
C ALA A 218 -9.23 9.42 17.65
N ALA A 219 -8.17 10.07 17.18
CA ALA A 219 -7.35 10.99 17.98
C ALA A 219 -8.15 12.21 18.47
N VAL A 220 -8.90 12.89 17.57
CA VAL A 220 -9.74 14.03 17.95
C VAL A 220 -10.76 13.61 19.00
N LYS A 221 -11.43 12.47 18.79
CA LYS A 221 -12.44 11.96 19.70
C LYS A 221 -11.85 11.49 21.04
N PHE A 222 -10.67 10.88 21.04
CA PHE A 222 -9.96 10.51 22.26
C PHE A 222 -9.62 11.74 23.12
N ILE A 223 -9.13 12.82 22.49
CA ILE A 223 -8.77 14.06 23.18
C ILE A 223 -10.02 14.71 23.79
N GLY A 224 -11.14 14.71 23.05
CA GLY A 224 -12.41 15.28 23.50
C GLY A 224 -13.25 14.37 24.43
N ALA A 225 -12.88 13.10 24.61
CA ALA A 225 -13.64 12.14 25.39
C ALA A 225 -13.66 12.49 26.88
N LYS A 226 -14.86 12.49 27.46
CA LYS A 226 -15.09 12.86 28.86
C LYS A 226 -15.08 11.67 29.81
N THR A 227 -15.37 10.48 29.29
CA THR A 227 -15.39 9.23 30.08
C THR A 227 -14.21 8.33 29.71
N MET A 228 -13.84 7.46 30.65
CA MET A 228 -12.80 6.46 30.44
C MET A 228 -13.20 5.44 29.37
N GLU A 229 -14.48 5.11 29.29
CA GLU A 229 -15.03 4.19 28.29
C GLU A 229 -14.92 4.75 26.86
N GLU A 230 -15.26 6.03 26.67
CA GLU A 230 -15.09 6.70 25.38
C GLU A 230 -13.62 6.77 24.99
N LYS A 231 -12.72 7.12 25.93
CA LYS A 231 -11.28 7.09 25.70
C LYS A 231 -10.80 5.69 25.30
N ALA A 232 -11.30 4.65 25.96
CA ALA A 232 -10.94 3.27 25.64
C ALA A 232 -11.37 2.85 24.23
N HIS A 233 -12.59 3.23 23.81
CA HIS A 233 -13.09 2.97 22.46
C HIS A 233 -12.23 3.66 21.39
N TYR A 234 -11.95 4.95 21.56
CA TYR A 234 -11.18 5.71 20.57
C TYR A 234 -9.68 5.35 20.57
N ASP A 235 -9.13 4.90 21.71
CA ASP A 235 -7.78 4.33 21.76
C ASP A 235 -7.69 3.03 20.93
N TRP A 236 -8.64 2.12 21.12
CA TRP A 236 -8.74 0.90 20.33
C TRP A 236 -8.95 1.18 18.84
N MET A 237 -9.81 2.14 18.52
CA MET A 237 -10.04 2.60 17.16
C MET A 237 -8.77 3.14 16.51
N GLY A 238 -8.03 4.01 17.20
CA GLY A 238 -6.75 4.55 16.72
C GLY A 238 -5.71 3.46 16.47
N TYR A 239 -5.68 2.42 17.31
CA TYR A 239 -4.82 1.26 17.10
C TYR A 239 -5.17 0.47 15.83
N ILE A 240 -6.45 0.15 15.63
CA ILE A 240 -6.91 -0.58 14.43
C ILE A 240 -6.62 0.25 13.17
N ALA A 241 -6.89 1.55 13.21
CA ALA A 241 -6.67 2.47 12.11
C ALA A 241 -5.18 2.56 11.71
N ASN A 242 -4.29 2.73 12.70
CA ASN A 242 -2.85 2.72 12.48
C ASN A 242 -2.33 1.36 11.99
N PHE A 243 -2.92 0.25 12.46
CA PHE A 243 -2.57 -1.09 11.98
C PHE A 243 -2.91 -1.27 10.50
N VAL A 244 -4.12 -0.89 10.08
CA VAL A 244 -4.52 -0.91 8.66
C VAL A 244 -3.59 -0.03 7.83
N ALA A 245 -3.24 1.15 8.32
CA ALA A 245 -2.35 2.07 7.63
C ALA A 245 -0.96 1.47 7.40
N ILE A 246 -0.32 0.93 8.45
CA ILE A 246 1.00 0.29 8.36
C ILE A 246 0.95 -0.94 7.44
N ALA A 247 -0.09 -1.75 7.54
CA ALA A 247 -0.23 -2.95 6.71
C ALA A 247 -0.26 -2.61 5.21
N ALA A 248 -0.86 -1.47 4.84
CA ALA A 248 -0.86 -0.96 3.47
C ALA A 248 0.44 -0.22 3.10
N LEU A 249 1.09 0.44 4.07
CA LEU A 249 2.34 1.18 3.87
C LEU A 249 3.54 0.25 3.63
N ILE A 250 3.58 -0.93 4.25
CA ILE A 250 4.67 -1.92 4.09
C ILE A 250 4.92 -2.29 2.61
N PRO A 251 3.91 -2.71 1.82
CA PRO A 251 4.11 -3.03 0.40
C PRO A 251 4.17 -1.79 -0.52
N LEU A 252 3.81 -0.60 -0.05
CA LEU A 252 3.66 0.60 -0.88
C LEU A 252 4.96 1.04 -1.61
N PRO A 253 6.15 1.05 -0.98
CA PRO A 253 7.40 1.41 -1.67
C PRO A 253 7.66 0.56 -2.92
N PHE A 254 7.29 -0.72 -2.86
CA PHE A 254 7.50 -1.66 -3.98
C PHE A 254 6.48 -1.47 -5.09
N ALA A 255 5.22 -1.21 -4.74
CA ALA A 255 4.24 -0.79 -5.74
C ALA A 255 4.67 0.53 -6.42
N GLY A 256 5.29 1.45 -5.67
CA GLY A 256 5.90 2.67 -6.23
C GLY A 256 7.08 2.38 -7.15
N TYR A 257 7.98 1.48 -6.75
CA TYR A 257 9.10 1.05 -7.59
C TYR A 257 8.62 0.38 -8.89
N TYR A 258 7.62 -0.50 -8.79
CA TYR A 258 7.00 -1.14 -9.95
C TYR A 258 6.43 -0.11 -10.91
N LEU A 259 5.63 0.84 -10.41
CA LEU A 259 5.13 1.96 -11.21
C LEU A 259 6.27 2.76 -11.85
N GLY A 260 7.28 3.15 -11.07
CA GLY A 260 8.42 3.91 -11.57
C GLY A 260 9.20 3.18 -12.67
N ARG A 261 9.35 1.85 -12.55
CA ARG A 261 9.95 1.01 -13.60
C ARG A 261 9.14 1.06 -14.89
N GLU A 262 7.82 0.88 -14.80
CA GLU A 262 6.95 0.88 -15.99
C GLU A 262 6.93 2.26 -16.67
N VAL A 263 7.00 3.36 -15.90
CA VAL A 263 7.18 4.71 -16.45
C VAL A 263 8.49 4.82 -17.21
N TYR A 264 9.60 4.35 -16.63
CA TYR A 264 10.93 4.38 -17.27
C TYR A 264 10.97 3.55 -18.55
N SER A 265 10.39 2.35 -18.52
CA SER A 265 10.30 1.45 -19.68
C SER A 265 9.40 2.00 -20.79
N THR A 266 8.39 2.78 -20.44
CA THR A 266 7.51 3.43 -21.42
C THR A 266 8.18 4.65 -22.05
N SER A 267 8.84 5.48 -21.24
CA SER A 267 9.51 6.69 -21.71
C SER A 267 10.75 6.97 -20.87
N ALA A 268 11.91 6.84 -21.52
CA ALA A 268 13.19 7.20 -20.92
C ALA A 268 13.22 8.69 -20.52
N VAL A 269 12.53 9.58 -21.26
CA VAL A 269 12.44 11.01 -20.93
C VAL A 269 11.73 11.21 -19.60
N MET A 270 10.54 10.62 -19.43
CA MET A 270 9.80 10.71 -18.16
C MET A 270 10.58 10.03 -17.03
N GLY A 271 11.15 8.86 -17.29
CA GLY A 271 11.95 8.12 -16.32
C GLY A 271 13.17 8.91 -15.81
N ASN A 272 13.91 9.57 -16.71
CA ASN A 272 15.06 10.39 -16.36
C ASN A 272 14.64 11.65 -15.60
N ASN A 273 13.58 12.34 -16.03
CA ASN A 273 13.04 13.52 -15.35
C ASN A 273 12.58 13.21 -13.91
N MET A 274 12.07 12.00 -13.69
CA MET A 274 11.58 11.52 -12.39
C MET A 274 12.70 11.43 -11.34
N MET A 275 13.82 10.77 -11.67
CA MET A 275 14.84 10.39 -10.69
C MET A 275 16.11 11.26 -10.72
N GLY A 276 16.48 11.79 -11.89
CA GLY A 276 17.72 12.56 -12.09
C GLY A 276 17.52 13.98 -12.60
N GLY A 277 16.35 14.29 -13.18
CA GLY A 277 16.01 15.61 -13.72
C GLY A 277 15.18 16.48 -12.78
N ASP A 278 14.26 17.26 -13.35
CA ASP A 278 13.52 18.34 -12.68
C ASP A 278 12.75 17.92 -11.41
N PHE A 279 12.32 16.65 -11.34
CA PHE A 279 11.54 16.13 -10.20
C PHE A 279 12.37 15.42 -9.15
N SER A 280 13.68 15.30 -9.33
CA SER A 280 14.56 14.58 -8.39
C SER A 280 14.42 15.07 -6.94
N TRP A 281 14.40 16.38 -6.73
CA TRP A 281 14.16 16.98 -5.41
C TRP A 281 12.75 16.77 -4.88
N THR A 282 11.75 16.80 -5.75
CA THR A 282 10.37 16.47 -5.41
C THR A 282 10.27 15.02 -4.90
N PHE A 283 11.03 14.09 -5.48
CA PHE A 283 11.17 12.70 -5.00
C PHE A 283 11.91 12.59 -3.66
N ILE A 284 12.89 13.46 -3.39
CA ILE A 284 13.52 13.50 -2.07
C ILE A 284 12.52 13.99 -1.01
N ILE A 285 11.72 15.02 -1.30
CA ILE A 285 10.63 15.47 -0.42
C ILE A 285 9.63 14.33 -0.18
N GLN A 286 9.29 13.59 -1.23
CA GLN A 286 8.41 12.42 -1.13
C GLN A 286 9.00 11.35 -0.19
N ALA A 287 10.29 11.04 -0.34
CA ALA A 287 10.99 10.10 0.55
C ALA A 287 11.02 10.60 2.00
N MET A 288 11.19 11.91 2.23
CA MET A 288 11.09 12.52 3.57
C MET A 288 9.73 12.24 4.21
N LEU A 289 8.64 12.45 3.45
CA LEU A 289 7.29 12.24 3.95
C LEU A 289 7.05 10.76 4.28
N VAL A 290 7.44 9.85 3.39
CA VAL A 290 7.26 8.40 3.63
C VAL A 290 8.10 7.89 4.80
N GLY A 291 9.38 8.27 4.90
CA GLY A 291 10.20 7.90 6.04
C GLY A 291 9.64 8.44 7.37
N SER A 292 9.09 9.66 7.36
CA SER A 292 8.38 10.23 8.52
C SER A 292 7.13 9.42 8.90
N LEU A 293 6.37 8.92 7.93
CA LEU A 293 5.21 8.05 8.20
C LEU A 293 5.63 6.80 8.98
N PHE A 294 6.69 6.11 8.56
CA PHE A 294 7.18 4.93 9.28
C PHE A 294 7.67 5.29 10.68
N LEU A 295 8.46 6.37 10.83
CA LEU A 295 9.01 6.79 12.11
C LEU A 295 7.91 7.14 13.12
N ILE A 296 6.94 7.97 12.72
CA ILE A 296 5.86 8.43 13.61
C ILE A 296 4.87 7.29 13.91
N SER A 297 4.61 6.41 12.94
CA SER A 297 3.77 5.22 13.17
C SER A 297 4.40 4.25 14.18
N ASN A 298 5.72 4.08 14.14
CA ASN A 298 6.46 3.32 15.16
C ASN A 298 6.41 4.02 16.52
N TYR A 299 6.60 5.33 16.58
CA TYR A 299 6.44 6.11 17.81
C TYR A 299 5.05 5.92 18.44
N TYR A 300 3.98 5.95 17.62
CA TYR A 300 2.63 5.68 18.09
C TYR A 300 2.51 4.27 18.69
N LEU A 301 3.05 3.25 18.02
CA LEU A 301 3.06 1.86 18.53
C LEU A 301 3.81 1.73 19.85
N TRP A 302 5.00 2.33 19.96
CA TRP A 302 5.81 2.28 21.18
C TRP A 302 5.17 3.05 22.33
N SER A 303 4.61 4.24 22.07
CA SER A 303 3.82 4.95 23.08
C SER A 303 2.61 4.14 23.51
N GLY A 304 2.04 3.33 22.61
CA GLY A 304 0.95 2.42 22.92
C GLY A 304 1.37 1.22 23.77
N MET A 305 2.66 0.93 23.93
CA MET A 305 3.09 -0.19 24.78
C MET A 305 2.84 0.09 26.27
N THR A 306 2.72 1.36 26.69
CA THR A 306 2.40 1.72 28.08
C THR A 306 1.02 1.24 28.53
N ARG A 307 0.12 0.93 27.58
CA ARG A 307 -1.22 0.38 27.86
C ARG A 307 -1.23 -1.15 27.98
N ILE A 308 -0.07 -1.79 27.85
CA ILE A 308 0.07 -3.25 27.81
C ILE A 308 0.88 -3.71 29.05
N PRO A 309 0.24 -4.36 30.03
CA PRO A 309 0.96 -4.93 31.17
C PRO A 309 2.03 -5.93 30.73
N GLY A 310 3.28 -5.76 31.19
CA GLY A 310 4.39 -6.63 30.84
C GLY A 310 5.16 -6.24 29.58
N ALA A 311 4.77 -5.16 28.88
CA ALA A 311 5.51 -4.67 27.72
C ALA A 311 6.85 -3.99 28.08
N GLU A 312 7.07 -3.64 29.36
CA GLU A 312 8.29 -2.98 29.84
C GLU A 312 9.55 -3.79 29.50
N ARG A 313 9.44 -5.13 29.46
CA ARG A 313 10.54 -6.04 29.06
C ARG A 313 11.05 -5.80 27.64
N TYR A 314 10.22 -5.19 26.78
CA TYR A 314 10.55 -4.90 25.40
C TYR A 314 11.09 -3.47 25.19
N TYR A 315 11.00 -2.59 26.19
CA TYR A 315 11.46 -1.20 26.05
C TYR A 315 12.95 -1.07 25.70
N LYS A 316 13.77 -2.00 26.19
CA LYS A 316 15.20 -2.07 25.86
C LYS A 316 15.49 -2.20 24.36
N TYR A 317 14.55 -2.73 23.57
CA TYR A 317 14.72 -2.89 22.12
C TYR A 317 14.40 -1.62 21.35
N ILE A 318 13.54 -0.74 21.88
CA ILE A 318 13.07 0.47 21.19
C ILE A 318 14.24 1.36 20.74
N LYS A 319 15.27 1.54 21.58
CA LYS A 319 16.44 2.36 21.22
C LYS A 319 17.21 1.83 20.01
N TYR A 320 17.30 0.51 19.83
CA TYR A 320 18.00 -0.09 18.69
C TYR A 320 17.15 0.00 17.42
N ILE A 321 15.84 -0.19 17.53
CA ILE A 321 14.91 -0.03 16.41
C ILE A 321 14.90 1.45 15.97
N LEU A 322 14.83 2.38 16.91
CA LEU A 322 14.90 3.81 16.63
C LEU A 322 16.22 4.20 15.97
N PHE A 323 17.36 3.69 16.46
CA PHE A 323 18.66 3.91 15.82
C PHE A 323 18.67 3.42 14.37
N ALA A 324 18.19 2.19 14.13
CA ALA A 324 18.08 1.64 12.79
C ALA A 324 17.19 2.50 11.88
N LEU A 325 16.05 2.97 12.38
CA LEU A 325 15.13 3.86 11.64
C LEU A 325 15.76 5.22 11.35
N ILE A 326 16.44 5.85 12.31
CA ILE A 326 17.07 7.17 12.12
C ILE A 326 18.22 7.07 11.10
N VAL A 327 19.10 6.07 11.22
CA VAL A 327 20.19 5.87 10.27
C VAL A 327 19.64 5.57 8.88
N SER A 328 18.63 4.69 8.79
CA SER A 328 17.98 4.38 7.52
C SER A 328 17.34 5.61 6.89
N PHE A 329 16.67 6.43 7.71
CA PHE A 329 16.07 7.68 7.26
C PHE A 329 17.14 8.63 6.75
N ALA A 330 18.21 8.88 7.51
CA ALA A 330 19.31 9.76 7.09
C ALA A 330 19.95 9.34 5.74
N VAL A 331 20.16 8.03 5.53
CA VAL A 331 20.65 7.51 4.25
C VAL A 331 19.62 7.75 3.14
N TRP A 332 18.35 7.44 3.38
CA TRP A 332 17.28 7.62 2.38
C TRP A 332 17.10 9.10 1.98
N LEU A 333 17.32 10.01 2.93
CA LEU A 333 17.28 11.46 2.72
C LEU A 333 18.44 12.00 1.89
N THR A 334 19.52 11.24 1.70
CA THR A 334 20.69 11.74 1.00
C THR A 334 20.38 11.86 -0.50
N PRO A 335 20.42 13.07 -1.08
CA PRO A 335 20.22 13.24 -2.52
C PRO A 335 21.46 12.76 -3.28
N HIS A 336 21.26 12.25 -4.49
CA HIS A 336 22.38 11.96 -5.40
C HIS A 336 22.85 13.23 -6.10
N ASN A 337 21.91 14.05 -6.57
CA ASN A 337 22.18 15.31 -7.27
C ASN A 337 21.89 16.49 -6.32
N LEU A 338 22.86 17.39 -6.16
CA LEU A 338 22.73 18.60 -5.35
C LEU A 338 22.63 19.84 -6.26
N PRO A 339 21.79 20.84 -5.93
CA PRO A 339 21.68 22.09 -6.68
C PRO A 339 22.84 23.00 -6.26
N LEU A 340 24.02 22.71 -6.79
CA LEU A 340 25.27 23.32 -6.39
C LEU A 340 25.56 24.56 -7.23
N THR A 341 26.08 25.59 -6.58
CA THR A 341 26.68 26.75 -7.24
C THR A 341 28.00 26.37 -7.91
N SER A 342 28.43 27.17 -8.90
CA SER A 342 29.72 26.96 -9.56
C SER A 342 30.90 26.98 -8.58
N GLN A 343 30.79 27.74 -7.49
CA GLN A 343 31.78 27.75 -6.42
C GLN A 343 31.83 26.41 -5.69
N GLU A 344 30.68 25.88 -5.24
CA GLU A 344 30.63 24.60 -4.54
C GLU A 344 31.13 23.45 -5.42
N ILE A 345 30.82 23.46 -6.72
CA ILE A 345 31.38 22.51 -7.69
C ILE A 345 32.90 22.62 -7.74
N GLY A 346 33.44 23.84 -7.76
CA GLY A 346 34.88 24.10 -7.70
C GLY A 346 35.52 23.55 -6.42
N GLU A 347 34.88 23.77 -5.26
CA GLU A 347 35.33 23.27 -3.95
C GLU A 347 35.28 21.73 -3.86
N MET A 348 34.39 21.08 -4.61
CA MET A 348 34.32 19.60 -4.73
C MET A 348 35.21 19.03 -5.85
N GLY A 349 36.20 19.79 -6.31
CA GLY A 349 37.15 19.34 -7.32
C GLY A 349 36.53 19.16 -8.71
N GLY A 350 35.50 19.95 -9.03
CA GLY A 350 34.80 19.91 -10.32
C GLY A 350 33.77 18.80 -10.45
N SER A 351 33.49 18.04 -9.39
CA SER A 351 32.46 17.00 -9.41
C SER A 351 31.07 17.59 -9.18
N GLN A 352 30.08 17.12 -9.96
CA GLN A 352 28.66 17.41 -9.73
C GLN A 352 28.09 16.65 -8.51
N TYR A 353 28.89 15.77 -7.90
CA TYR A 353 28.48 14.90 -6.81
C TYR A 353 29.36 15.07 -5.58
N HIS A 354 28.76 15.00 -4.39
CA HIS A 354 29.51 15.04 -3.14
C HIS A 354 30.46 13.82 -3.02
N PRO A 355 31.76 14.00 -2.69
CA PRO A 355 32.75 12.92 -2.75
C PRO A 355 32.39 11.64 -1.98
N THR A 356 31.82 11.78 -0.78
CA THR A 356 31.42 10.66 0.10
C THR A 356 29.93 10.33 0.03
N LEU A 357 29.05 11.34 0.16
CA LEU A 357 27.60 11.16 0.23
C LEU A 357 26.95 10.66 -1.06
N LYS A 358 27.61 10.80 -2.22
CA LYS A 358 27.06 10.37 -3.52
C LYS A 358 26.58 8.92 -3.53
N TYR A 359 27.25 8.03 -2.79
CA TYR A 359 26.90 6.61 -2.73
C TYR A 359 25.62 6.34 -1.95
N LEU A 360 25.32 7.16 -0.94
CA LEU A 360 24.10 7.01 -0.13
C LEU A 360 22.85 7.43 -0.93
N GLY A 361 23.01 8.35 -1.89
CA GLY A 361 21.93 8.78 -2.78
C GLY A 361 21.57 7.78 -3.89
N LEU A 362 22.36 6.72 -4.08
CA LEU A 362 22.15 5.71 -5.12
C LEU A 362 21.08 4.67 -4.73
N MET A 363 20.46 4.05 -5.74
CA MET A 363 19.36 3.09 -5.56
C MET A 363 19.68 1.89 -4.65
N PRO A 364 20.88 1.26 -4.69
CA PRO A 364 21.24 0.18 -3.78
C PRO A 364 21.14 0.57 -2.30
N ALA A 365 21.70 1.73 -1.92
CA ALA A 365 21.61 2.25 -0.55
C ALA A 365 20.16 2.50 -0.16
N LYS A 366 19.39 3.19 -1.01
CA LYS A 366 17.97 3.50 -0.75
C LYS A 366 17.15 2.23 -0.57
N ASN A 367 17.31 1.23 -1.43
CA ASN A 367 16.60 -0.03 -1.30
C ASN A 367 16.98 -0.77 -0.02
N ALA A 368 18.28 -0.84 0.33
CA ALA A 368 18.73 -1.49 1.55
C ALA A 368 18.08 -0.89 2.81
N VAL A 369 18.07 0.45 2.91
CA VAL A 369 17.53 1.12 4.10
C VAL A 369 16.00 1.12 4.16
N VAL A 370 15.31 1.12 3.02
CA VAL A 370 13.85 0.91 2.98
C VAL A 370 13.48 -0.47 3.50
N ASN A 371 14.21 -1.52 3.09
CA ASN A 371 13.99 -2.87 3.60
C ASN A 371 14.24 -2.93 5.12
N LEU A 372 15.29 -2.26 5.61
CA LEU A 372 15.57 -2.18 7.04
C LEU A 372 14.45 -1.45 7.81
N ILE A 373 13.90 -0.37 7.27
CA ILE A 373 12.75 0.34 7.87
C ILE A 373 11.54 -0.57 8.00
N ILE A 374 11.24 -1.37 6.96
CA ILE A 374 10.11 -2.29 6.98
C ILE A 374 10.33 -3.41 7.99
N LEU A 375 11.53 -4.02 8.02
CA LEU A 375 11.88 -5.05 9.01
C LEU A 375 11.82 -4.51 10.44
N ALA A 376 12.35 -3.30 10.67
CA ALA A 376 12.30 -2.61 11.96
C ALA A 376 10.86 -2.35 12.41
N THR A 377 10.01 -1.88 11.49
CA THR A 377 8.58 -1.61 11.76
C THR A 377 7.82 -2.89 12.05
N PHE A 378 8.06 -3.95 11.28
CA PHE A 378 7.46 -5.25 11.51
C PHE A 378 7.88 -5.84 12.86
N PHE A 379 9.16 -5.71 13.21
CA PHE A 379 9.67 -6.15 14.50
C PHE A 379 9.01 -5.38 15.65
N SER A 380 8.83 -4.06 15.55
CA SER A 380 8.03 -3.28 16.51
C SER A 380 6.62 -3.84 16.69
N PHE A 381 5.96 -4.26 15.60
CA PHE A 381 4.63 -4.86 15.67
C PHE A 381 4.63 -6.21 16.39
N LEU A 382 5.63 -7.07 16.13
CA LEU A 382 5.79 -8.32 16.87
C LEU A 382 5.97 -8.08 18.37
N LEU A 383 6.83 -7.12 18.75
CA LEU A 383 7.01 -6.76 20.16
C LEU A 383 5.71 -6.25 20.79
N TYR A 384 4.97 -5.41 20.05
CA TYR A 384 3.69 -4.88 20.50
C TYR A 384 2.68 -6.01 20.76
N ARG A 385 2.52 -6.94 19.80
CA ARG A 385 1.57 -8.05 19.88
C ARG A 385 1.92 -9.03 21.01
N ARG A 386 3.20 -9.19 21.30
CA ARG A 386 3.71 -10.04 22.39
C ARG A 386 3.63 -9.36 23.75
N GLY A 387 3.38 -8.05 23.81
CA GLY A 387 3.55 -7.21 25.00
C GLY A 387 2.98 -7.82 26.29
N ASN A 388 1.74 -8.34 26.26
CA ASN A 388 1.07 -8.93 27.41
C ASN A 388 1.19 -10.45 27.53
N LYS A 389 1.97 -11.14 26.68
CA LYS A 389 2.07 -12.61 26.65
C LYS A 389 3.35 -13.12 27.32
N SER A 390 3.30 -13.89 28.39
CA SER A 390 4.51 -14.33 29.11
C SER A 390 5.25 -15.45 28.38
N ASP A 391 4.61 -16.61 28.25
CA ASP A 391 5.25 -17.88 27.88
C ASP A 391 4.82 -18.31 26.48
N THR A 392 5.75 -18.91 25.73
CA THR A 392 5.41 -19.50 24.44
C THR A 392 4.73 -20.83 24.64
N VAL A 393 3.70 -21.10 23.83
CA VAL A 393 3.00 -22.38 23.83
C VAL A 393 3.63 -23.28 22.77
N PRO A 394 3.97 -24.54 23.08
CA PRO A 394 4.41 -25.51 22.08
C PRO A 394 3.39 -25.60 20.93
N ILE A 395 3.87 -25.44 19.70
CA ILE A 395 3.05 -25.46 18.49
C ILE A 395 2.47 -26.86 18.27
N SER A 396 3.22 -27.91 18.64
CA SER A 396 2.82 -29.31 18.52
C SER A 396 1.56 -29.66 19.32
N GLN A 397 1.26 -28.88 20.39
CA GLN A 397 0.15 -29.08 21.31
C GLN A 397 -1.13 -28.32 20.93
N GLN A 398 -1.08 -27.42 19.94
CA GLN A 398 -2.21 -26.54 19.54
C GLN A 398 -3.13 -27.15 18.46
N GLY A 399 -3.24 -28.48 18.44
CA GLY A 399 -4.09 -29.20 17.50
C GLY A 399 -3.59 -29.20 16.05
N ARG A 400 -4.53 -29.35 15.10
CA ARG A 400 -4.21 -29.49 13.66
C ARG A 400 -3.97 -28.16 12.94
N LEU A 401 -4.50 -27.05 13.47
CA LEU A 401 -4.51 -25.76 12.77
C LEU A 401 -3.09 -25.23 12.46
N PRO A 402 -2.11 -25.23 13.40
CA PRO A 402 -0.75 -24.78 13.08
C PRO A 402 -0.06 -25.67 12.04
N ARG A 403 -0.36 -26.98 12.05
CA ARG A 403 0.18 -27.97 11.08
C ARG A 403 -0.37 -27.77 9.66
N ILE A 404 -1.40 -26.94 9.49
CA ILE A 404 -1.96 -26.58 8.19
C ILE A 404 -1.51 -25.17 7.82
N VAL A 405 -1.71 -24.20 8.72
CA VAL A 405 -1.49 -22.79 8.41
C VAL A 405 -0.01 -22.46 8.23
N ILE A 406 0.89 -22.98 9.07
CA ILE A 406 2.33 -22.69 8.93
C ILE A 406 2.88 -23.25 7.62
N PRO A 407 2.62 -24.53 7.25
CA PRO A 407 3.05 -25.03 5.94
C PRO A 407 2.41 -24.31 4.76
N ILE A 408 1.12 -23.96 4.79
CA ILE A 408 0.49 -23.22 3.68
C ILE A 408 1.12 -21.84 3.53
N ALA A 409 1.26 -21.08 4.63
CA ALA A 409 1.91 -19.78 4.59
C ALA A 409 3.37 -19.89 4.12
N GLY A 410 4.07 -20.93 4.57
CA GLY A 410 5.42 -21.25 4.15
C GLY A 410 5.53 -21.61 2.68
N LEU A 411 4.62 -22.42 2.14
CA LEU A 411 4.57 -22.76 0.71
C LEU A 411 4.27 -21.55 -0.16
N ILE A 412 3.40 -20.65 0.29
CA ILE A 412 3.15 -19.37 -0.41
C ILE A 412 4.43 -18.53 -0.41
N ALA A 413 5.05 -18.34 0.76
CA ALA A 413 6.28 -17.56 0.93
C ALA A 413 7.43 -18.13 0.08
N ILE A 414 7.67 -19.43 0.16
CA ILE A 414 8.72 -20.14 -0.59
C ILE A 414 8.39 -20.16 -2.08
N GLY A 415 7.13 -20.39 -2.48
CA GLY A 415 6.73 -20.38 -3.88
C GLY A 415 6.94 -19.02 -4.54
N MET A 416 6.63 -17.93 -3.83
CA MET A 416 6.86 -16.56 -4.30
C MET A 416 8.35 -16.25 -4.55
N VAL A 417 9.24 -16.72 -3.68
CA VAL A 417 10.69 -16.51 -3.81
C VAL A 417 11.28 -17.49 -4.83
N GLY A 418 10.89 -18.76 -4.75
CA GLY A 418 11.39 -19.85 -5.58
C GLY A 418 11.06 -19.69 -7.06
N GLN A 419 9.86 -19.20 -7.41
CA GLN A 419 9.54 -18.90 -8.82
C GLN A 419 10.51 -17.85 -9.40
N TYR A 420 10.90 -16.86 -8.60
CA TYR A 420 11.78 -15.80 -9.05
C TYR A 420 13.24 -16.24 -9.03
N ALA A 421 13.62 -17.10 -8.07
CA ALA A 421 14.91 -17.79 -8.08
C ALA A 421 15.10 -18.57 -9.38
N MET A 422 14.10 -19.38 -9.76
CA MET A 422 14.12 -20.09 -11.04
C MET A 422 14.19 -19.13 -12.22
N SER A 423 13.39 -18.06 -12.21
CA SER A 423 13.45 -17.05 -13.27
C SER A 423 14.82 -16.39 -13.40
N MET A 424 15.58 -16.20 -12.32
CA MET A 424 16.94 -15.62 -12.41
C MET A 424 17.95 -16.64 -12.93
N LEU A 425 17.83 -17.91 -12.54
CA LEU A 425 18.75 -18.99 -12.93
C LEU A 425 18.51 -19.54 -14.32
N THR A 426 17.34 -19.28 -14.93
CA THR A 426 16.99 -19.79 -16.26
C THR A 426 16.77 -18.71 -17.30
N MET A 427 16.87 -17.44 -16.93
CA MET A 427 16.68 -16.32 -17.87
C MET A 427 17.93 -16.16 -18.71
N ASP A 428 17.74 -16.09 -20.02
CA ASP A 428 18.81 -15.77 -20.96
C ASP A 428 19.36 -14.35 -20.67
N PRO A 429 20.66 -14.17 -20.37
CA PRO A 429 21.27 -12.86 -20.18
C PRO A 429 20.98 -11.88 -21.33
N ALA A 430 20.86 -12.37 -22.57
CA ALA A 430 20.55 -11.54 -23.73
C ALA A 430 19.18 -10.85 -23.62
N SER A 431 18.23 -11.41 -22.87
CA SER A 431 16.91 -10.80 -22.63
C SER A 431 16.96 -9.50 -21.81
N LEU A 432 18.08 -9.25 -21.13
CA LEU A 432 18.34 -8.04 -20.36
C LEU A 432 19.39 -7.14 -21.03
N ASP A 433 19.75 -7.40 -22.29
CA ASP A 433 20.89 -6.77 -22.95
C ASP A 433 22.20 -6.95 -22.14
N LEU A 434 22.32 -8.09 -21.45
CA LEU A 434 23.47 -8.42 -20.60
C LEU A 434 24.46 -9.33 -21.37
N PRO A 435 25.75 -8.96 -21.45
CA PRO A 435 26.80 -9.83 -21.96
C PRO A 435 26.86 -11.18 -21.23
N ALA A 436 27.11 -12.27 -21.97
CA ALA A 436 27.11 -13.63 -21.41
C ALA A 436 28.19 -13.85 -20.32
N ASP A 437 29.31 -13.13 -20.37
CA ASP A 437 30.35 -13.14 -19.33
C ASP A 437 29.89 -12.53 -17.99
N ARG A 438 28.71 -11.89 -17.97
CA ARG A 438 28.11 -11.26 -16.79
C ARG A 438 26.91 -12.02 -16.23
N GLU A 439 26.66 -13.24 -16.69
CA GLU A 439 25.60 -14.14 -16.19
C GLU A 439 25.67 -14.34 -14.66
N TRP A 440 26.89 -14.33 -14.09
CA TRP A 440 27.12 -14.39 -12.64
C TRP A 440 26.30 -13.38 -11.85
N ALA A 441 25.95 -12.23 -12.46
CA ALA A 441 25.14 -11.19 -11.85
C ALA A 441 23.73 -11.68 -11.48
N MET A 442 23.15 -12.51 -12.35
CA MET A 442 21.82 -13.09 -12.19
C MET A 442 21.88 -14.34 -11.32
N ASP A 443 22.88 -15.19 -11.54
CA ASP A 443 23.08 -16.43 -10.79
C ASP A 443 23.23 -16.19 -9.28
N ASN A 444 24.04 -15.20 -8.89
CA ASN A 444 24.21 -14.87 -7.47
C ASN A 444 22.88 -14.46 -6.81
N ILE A 445 22.01 -13.76 -7.52
CA ILE A 445 20.66 -13.42 -7.05
C ILE A 445 19.84 -14.71 -6.93
N GLY A 446 19.86 -15.56 -7.94
CA GLY A 446 19.17 -16.85 -7.97
C GLY A 446 19.56 -17.77 -6.80
N TYR A 447 20.86 -17.99 -6.57
CA TYR A 447 21.36 -18.81 -5.47
C TYR A 447 21.01 -18.23 -4.09
N LEU A 448 21.05 -16.91 -3.93
CA LEU A 448 20.63 -16.27 -2.68
C LEU A 448 19.14 -16.50 -2.40
N LEU A 449 18.29 -16.42 -3.43
CA LEU A 449 16.86 -16.69 -3.32
C LEU A 449 16.58 -18.18 -3.02
N LEU A 450 17.35 -19.10 -3.60
CA LEU A 450 17.28 -20.53 -3.23
C LEU A 450 17.71 -20.76 -1.78
N ALA A 451 18.73 -20.04 -1.31
CA ALA A 451 19.14 -20.10 0.10
C ALA A 451 18.02 -19.59 1.03
N GLU A 452 17.36 -18.48 0.69
CA GLU A 452 16.15 -18.01 1.42
C GLU A 452 15.09 -19.11 1.47
N CYS A 453 14.79 -19.77 0.34
CA CYS A 453 13.82 -20.86 0.30
C CYS A 453 14.21 -22.01 1.25
N ALA A 454 15.49 -22.41 1.25
CA ALA A 454 16.00 -23.47 2.12
C ALA A 454 15.89 -23.08 3.60
N VAL A 455 16.23 -21.84 3.96
CA VAL A 455 16.06 -21.32 5.32
C VAL A 455 14.58 -21.26 5.70
N GLY A 456 13.69 -20.91 4.76
CA GLY A 456 12.24 -20.95 4.95
C GLY A 456 11.71 -22.35 5.28
N VAL A 457 12.15 -23.37 4.53
CA VAL A 457 11.83 -24.78 4.83
C VAL A 457 12.33 -25.18 6.22
N LEU A 458 13.57 -24.81 6.55
CA LEU A 458 14.14 -25.07 7.87
C LEU A 458 13.36 -24.37 8.98
N ALA A 459 12.93 -23.12 8.77
CA ALA A 459 12.11 -22.37 9.72
C ALA A 459 10.75 -23.05 9.96
N ILE A 460 10.07 -23.52 8.90
CA ILE A 460 8.83 -24.29 9.02
C ILE A 460 9.06 -25.55 9.86
N PHE A 461 10.11 -26.31 9.55
CA PHE A 461 10.45 -27.53 10.28
C PHE A 461 10.72 -27.25 11.76
N LEU A 462 11.54 -26.24 12.06
CA LEU A 462 11.85 -25.82 13.42
C LEU A 462 10.60 -25.34 14.19
N ALA A 463 9.71 -24.59 13.53
CA ALA A 463 8.47 -24.13 14.14
C ALA A 463 7.55 -25.31 14.52
N LEU A 464 7.39 -26.29 13.63
CA LEU A 464 6.59 -27.49 13.91
C LEU A 464 7.21 -28.43 14.96
N ARG A 465 8.51 -28.27 15.25
CA ARG A 465 9.27 -28.97 16.30
C ARG A 465 9.39 -28.16 17.60
N ASP A 466 8.46 -27.23 17.84
CA ASP A 466 8.39 -26.39 19.04
C ASP A 466 9.56 -25.42 19.24
N ARG A 467 10.37 -25.20 18.20
CA ARG A 467 11.47 -24.22 18.18
C ARG A 467 11.09 -22.94 17.44
N GLY A 468 9.84 -22.49 17.61
CA GLY A 468 9.28 -21.34 16.88
C GLY A 468 10.05 -20.02 17.05
N ARG A 469 10.60 -19.73 18.24
CA ARG A 469 11.46 -18.53 18.45
C ARG A 469 12.73 -18.59 17.60
N LEU A 470 13.38 -19.75 17.54
CA LEU A 470 14.57 -19.97 16.73
C LEU A 470 14.23 -19.88 15.24
N ALA A 471 13.12 -20.48 14.82
CA ALA A 471 12.64 -20.40 13.43
C ALA A 471 12.45 -18.95 12.97
N GLN A 472 11.79 -18.12 13.79
CA GLN A 472 11.60 -16.71 13.47
C GLN A 472 12.91 -15.93 13.44
N GLY A 473 13.77 -16.13 14.44
CA GLY A 473 15.06 -15.44 14.51
C GLY A 473 15.97 -15.80 13.34
N LEU A 474 15.98 -17.08 12.96
CA LEU A 474 16.73 -17.57 11.81
C LEU A 474 16.24 -16.96 10.50
N TYR A 475 14.94 -17.05 10.23
CA TYR A 475 14.40 -16.54 8.95
C TYR A 475 14.51 -15.02 8.88
N LEU A 476 14.06 -14.30 9.92
CA LEU A 476 14.16 -12.85 9.96
C LEU A 476 15.61 -12.35 9.88
N GLY A 477 16.54 -13.03 10.56
CA GLY A 477 17.96 -12.67 10.56
C GLY A 477 18.61 -12.92 9.19
N PHE A 478 18.32 -14.07 8.57
CA PHE A 478 18.82 -14.37 7.24
C PHE A 478 18.25 -13.41 6.19
N THR A 479 16.94 -13.16 6.20
CA THR A 479 16.32 -12.17 5.31
C THR A 479 16.94 -10.79 5.52
N ALA A 480 17.09 -10.33 6.78
CA ALA A 480 17.70 -9.03 7.07
C ALA A 480 19.13 -8.91 6.53
N PHE A 481 19.94 -9.95 6.72
CA PHE A 481 21.29 -10.01 6.15
C PHE A 481 21.24 -9.99 4.61
N SER A 482 20.41 -10.85 4.00
CA SER A 482 20.28 -10.97 2.56
C SER A 482 19.86 -9.65 1.91
N VAL A 483 18.77 -9.03 2.39
CA VAL A 483 18.18 -7.87 1.73
C VAL A 483 18.88 -6.56 2.07
N VAL A 484 19.40 -6.38 3.29
CA VAL A 484 19.99 -5.10 3.73
C VAL A 484 21.50 -5.09 3.49
N ILE A 485 22.19 -6.20 3.80
CA ILE A 485 23.65 -6.25 3.77
C ILE A 485 24.12 -6.79 2.42
N PHE A 486 23.79 -8.04 2.09
CA PHE A 486 24.29 -8.69 0.87
C PHE A 486 23.80 -7.96 -0.38
N LEU A 487 22.49 -7.92 -0.63
CA LEU A 487 21.92 -7.25 -1.81
C LEU A 487 22.09 -5.72 -1.78
N GLY A 488 22.20 -5.13 -0.59
CA GLY A 488 22.49 -3.71 -0.44
C GLY A 488 23.88 -3.33 -0.97
N VAL A 489 24.90 -4.12 -0.62
CA VAL A 489 26.28 -3.93 -1.14
C VAL A 489 26.39 -4.43 -2.58
N TYR A 490 25.84 -5.60 -2.86
CA TYR A 490 25.86 -6.23 -4.18
C TYR A 490 25.19 -5.35 -5.24
N GLY A 491 24.16 -4.59 -4.88
CA GLY A 491 23.53 -3.63 -5.79
C GLY A 491 24.50 -2.58 -6.33
N PHE A 492 25.55 -2.19 -5.60
CA PHE A 492 26.58 -1.28 -6.13
C PHE A 492 27.46 -1.98 -7.17
N VAL A 493 27.84 -3.23 -6.91
CA VAL A 493 28.60 -4.05 -7.86
C VAL A 493 27.80 -4.27 -9.14
N VAL A 494 26.52 -4.62 -9.02
CA VAL A 494 25.62 -4.80 -10.16
C VAL A 494 25.40 -3.48 -10.89
N MET A 495 25.25 -2.36 -10.20
CA MET A 495 25.12 -1.06 -10.86
C MET A 495 26.33 -0.73 -11.75
N GLU A 496 27.54 -1.00 -11.27
CA GLU A 496 28.77 -0.70 -12.00
C GLU A 496 29.04 -1.71 -13.13
N GLN A 497 28.85 -3.00 -12.84
CA GLN A 497 29.31 -4.07 -13.72
C GLN A 497 28.19 -4.74 -14.52
N ALA A 498 26.93 -4.63 -14.12
CA ALA A 498 25.79 -5.33 -14.73
C ALA A 498 24.48 -4.54 -14.60
N SER A 499 24.52 -3.23 -14.91
CA SER A 499 23.43 -2.27 -14.68
C SER A 499 22.02 -2.76 -15.09
N PRO A 500 21.81 -3.48 -16.22
CA PRO A 500 20.49 -3.98 -16.58
C PRO A 500 19.84 -4.92 -15.55
N VAL A 501 20.64 -5.59 -14.71
CA VAL A 501 20.21 -6.52 -13.65
C VAL A 501 19.87 -5.79 -12.35
N LEU A 502 20.22 -4.50 -12.20
CA LEU A 502 20.00 -3.74 -10.96
C LEU A 502 18.52 -3.75 -10.53
N ARG A 503 17.61 -3.74 -11.48
CA ARG A 503 16.16 -3.82 -11.20
C ARG A 503 15.75 -5.15 -10.57
N ASN A 504 16.41 -6.23 -10.97
CA ASN A 504 16.14 -7.57 -10.48
C ASN A 504 16.61 -7.74 -9.02
N VAL A 505 17.66 -7.02 -8.61
CA VAL A 505 18.09 -6.94 -7.20
C VAL A 505 16.98 -6.39 -6.31
N ALA A 506 16.33 -5.30 -6.73
CA ALA A 506 15.23 -4.69 -5.97
C ALA A 506 14.03 -5.63 -5.81
N VAL A 507 13.68 -6.36 -6.88
CA VAL A 507 12.61 -7.38 -6.84
C VAL A 507 12.99 -8.54 -5.93
N ALA A 508 14.23 -9.00 -5.97
CA ALA A 508 14.73 -10.06 -5.08
C ALA A 508 14.68 -9.64 -3.61
N GLN A 509 15.05 -8.40 -3.28
CA GLN A 509 14.93 -7.87 -1.91
C GLN A 509 13.47 -7.90 -1.44
N PHE A 510 12.53 -7.46 -2.30
CA PHE A 510 11.11 -7.41 -1.97
C PHE A 510 10.51 -8.79 -1.69
N LEU A 511 10.75 -9.74 -2.58
CA LEU A 511 10.14 -11.07 -2.47
C LEU A 511 10.62 -11.78 -1.21
N GLN A 512 11.92 -11.68 -0.89
CA GLN A 512 12.47 -12.21 0.36
C GLN A 512 11.81 -11.54 1.57
N LEU A 513 11.73 -10.21 1.57
CA LEU A 513 11.08 -9.44 2.64
C LEU A 513 9.62 -9.86 2.89
N ILE A 514 8.80 -9.93 1.83
CA ILE A 514 7.39 -10.31 1.95
C ILE A 514 7.24 -11.77 2.37
N SER A 515 8.08 -12.66 1.84
CA SER A 515 8.10 -14.06 2.27
C SER A 515 8.37 -14.18 3.78
N CYS A 516 9.33 -13.40 4.29
CA CYS A 516 9.66 -13.31 5.70
C CYS A 516 8.49 -12.80 6.53
N LEU A 517 7.88 -11.68 6.12
CA LEU A 517 6.74 -11.10 6.81
C LEU A 517 5.57 -12.10 6.93
N ILE A 518 5.26 -12.84 5.85
CA ILE A 518 4.20 -13.85 5.81
C ILE A 518 4.51 -15.00 6.77
N LEU A 519 5.67 -15.65 6.60
CA LEU A 519 6.01 -16.85 7.37
C LEU A 519 6.22 -16.54 8.85
N VAL A 520 6.93 -15.45 9.18
CA VAL A 520 7.14 -15.04 10.58
C VAL A 520 5.82 -14.70 11.25
N SER A 521 4.90 -14.02 10.55
CA SER A 521 3.57 -13.71 11.08
C SER A 521 2.74 -14.96 11.36
N ALA A 522 2.80 -15.94 10.46
CA ALA A 522 2.11 -17.23 10.62
C ALA A 522 2.66 -18.01 11.82
N ILE A 523 3.99 -18.10 11.96
CA ILE A 523 4.62 -18.74 13.12
C ILE A 523 4.26 -17.98 14.41
N ASP A 524 4.32 -16.64 14.38
CA ASP A 524 4.05 -15.81 15.56
C ASP A 524 2.61 -15.94 16.06
N MET A 525 1.65 -16.17 15.15
CA MET A 525 0.23 -16.30 15.48
C MET A 525 -0.01 -17.49 16.41
N PHE A 526 0.68 -18.61 16.20
CA PHE A 526 0.56 -19.81 17.02
C PHE A 526 1.52 -19.82 18.20
N LEU A 527 2.67 -19.16 18.09
CA LEU A 527 3.64 -19.13 19.18
C LEU A 527 3.07 -18.53 20.48
N PHE A 528 2.06 -17.64 20.36
CA PHE A 528 1.43 -16.94 21.48
C PHE A 528 -0.11 -17.02 21.53
N SER A 529 -0.75 -17.92 20.76
CA SER A 529 -2.22 -18.00 20.66
C SER A 529 -2.90 -18.14 22.03
N ASP A 530 -2.45 -19.12 22.81
CA ASP A 530 -2.96 -19.41 24.17
C ASP A 530 -1.91 -19.09 25.26
N ALA A 531 -0.94 -18.23 24.93
CA ALA A 531 0.07 -17.81 25.89
C ALA A 531 -0.61 -17.08 27.06
N ARG A 532 -0.13 -17.41 28.28
CA ARG A 532 -0.60 -16.78 29.52
C ARG A 532 -0.50 -15.26 29.39
N GLU A 533 -1.61 -14.60 29.63
CA GLU A 533 -1.68 -13.14 29.64
C GLU A 533 -1.24 -12.62 31.01
N ILE A 534 -0.25 -11.72 31.01
CA ILE A 534 0.24 -11.04 32.23
C ILE A 534 -0.86 -10.11 32.77
N GLY A 535 -1.66 -9.53 31.88
CA GLY A 535 -2.84 -8.75 32.21
C GLY A 535 -3.62 -8.31 30.97
N PRO A 536 -4.87 -7.85 31.14
CA PRO A 536 -5.68 -7.33 30.04
C PRO A 536 -5.10 -6.01 29.51
N LEU A 537 -5.28 -5.75 28.21
CA LEU A 537 -4.93 -4.45 27.63
C LEU A 537 -5.77 -3.34 28.27
N GLN A 538 -5.10 -2.27 28.68
CA GLN A 538 -5.70 -1.15 29.41
C GLN A 538 -6.03 0.00 28.46
N TRP A 539 -7.03 -0.20 27.61
CA TRP A 539 -7.48 0.81 26.66
C TRP A 539 -7.83 2.13 27.34
N GLY A 540 -7.46 3.23 26.68
CA GLY A 540 -7.69 4.59 27.12
C GLY A 540 -6.54 5.21 27.92
N LYS A 541 -5.53 4.42 28.32
CA LYS A 541 -4.33 4.91 29.02
C LYS A 541 -3.27 5.52 28.09
N MET A 542 -3.60 5.69 26.81
CA MET A 542 -2.69 6.28 25.84
C MET A 542 -2.39 7.75 26.16
N SER A 543 -1.18 8.20 25.84
CA SER A 543 -0.79 9.59 26.06
C SER A 543 -1.46 10.52 25.03
N VAL A 544 -1.78 11.76 25.43
CA VAL A 544 -2.28 12.79 24.49
C VAL A 544 -1.25 13.05 23.36
N ARG A 545 0.05 12.97 23.67
CA ARG A 545 1.14 13.12 22.69
C ARG A 545 1.04 12.13 21.54
N SER A 546 0.64 10.89 21.83
CA SER A 546 0.44 9.88 20.79
C SER A 546 -0.76 10.17 19.88
N GLN A 547 -1.76 10.90 20.35
CA GLN A 547 -2.90 11.31 19.53
C GLN A 547 -2.48 12.40 18.53
N TYR A 548 -1.61 13.34 18.94
CA TYR A 548 -0.99 14.28 18.02
C TYR A 548 -0.13 13.59 16.96
N ALA A 549 0.47 12.44 17.26
CA ALA A 549 1.16 11.63 16.26
C ALA A 549 0.21 11.11 15.17
N LEU A 550 -0.98 10.61 15.52
CA LEU A 550 -2.00 10.19 14.54
C LEU A 550 -2.52 11.35 13.68
N LEU A 551 -2.72 12.52 14.30
CA LEU A 551 -3.06 13.74 13.57
C LEU A 551 -1.97 14.09 12.56
N LEU A 552 -0.71 14.16 13.01
CA LEU A 552 0.43 14.49 12.16
C LEU A 552 0.60 13.48 11.00
N LEU A 553 0.40 12.19 11.24
CA LEU A 553 0.45 11.17 10.20
C LEU A 553 -0.57 11.45 9.09
N THR A 554 -1.77 11.93 9.44
CA THR A 554 -2.80 12.30 8.44
C THR A 554 -2.37 13.47 7.57
N PHE A 555 -1.74 14.50 8.16
CA PHE A 555 -1.18 15.62 7.39
C PHE A 555 -0.09 15.16 6.44
N ILE A 556 0.84 14.33 6.92
CA ILE A 556 1.99 13.84 6.13
C ILE A 556 1.50 12.99 4.95
N ILE A 557 0.57 12.05 5.17
CA ILE A 557 0.08 11.20 4.07
C ILE A 557 -0.71 12.02 3.05
N THR A 558 -1.47 13.03 3.49
CA THR A 558 -2.23 13.91 2.57
C THR A 558 -1.27 14.72 1.70
N MET A 559 -0.21 15.28 2.30
CA MET A 559 0.83 15.98 1.55
C MET A 559 1.53 15.06 0.56
N ASN A 560 1.85 13.83 0.97
CA ASN A 560 2.45 12.82 0.09
C ASN A 560 1.52 12.47 -1.09
N MET A 561 0.21 12.37 -0.87
CA MET A 561 -0.78 12.14 -1.94
C MET A 561 -0.82 13.30 -2.95
N GLY A 562 -0.86 14.54 -2.47
CA GLY A 562 -0.84 15.73 -3.33
C GLY A 562 0.45 15.83 -4.14
N LEU A 563 1.59 15.60 -3.49
CA LEU A 563 2.91 15.57 -4.11
C LEU A 563 3.02 14.52 -5.24
N MET A 564 2.52 13.30 -4.99
CA MET A 564 2.50 12.25 -6.01
C MET A 564 1.54 12.57 -7.16
N GLY A 565 0.46 13.29 -6.91
CA GLY A 565 -0.42 13.82 -7.95
C GLY A 565 0.32 14.82 -8.86
N PHE A 566 1.05 15.76 -8.26
CA PHE A 566 1.86 16.73 -8.98
C PHE A 566 2.95 16.05 -9.83
N ILE A 567 3.74 15.16 -9.23
CA ILE A 567 4.80 14.41 -9.93
C ILE A 567 4.23 13.74 -11.18
N ARG A 568 3.17 12.93 -11.05
CA ARG A 568 2.60 12.20 -12.20
C ARG A 568 2.14 13.12 -13.32
N SER A 569 1.49 14.23 -12.98
CA SER A 569 1.03 15.19 -13.99
C SER A 569 2.21 15.91 -14.65
N GLY A 570 3.20 16.33 -13.86
CA GLY A 570 4.34 17.10 -14.31
C GLY A 570 5.38 16.29 -15.10
N LEU A 571 5.44 14.96 -14.92
CA LEU A 571 6.32 14.11 -15.73
C LEU A 571 6.04 14.20 -17.23
N ARG A 572 4.80 14.53 -17.62
CA ARG A 572 4.42 14.73 -19.02
C ARG A 572 4.93 16.06 -19.60
N GLY A 573 5.52 16.93 -18.79
CA GLY A 573 5.97 18.26 -19.22
C GLY A 573 4.82 19.08 -19.77
N ASP A 574 4.98 19.57 -21.00
CA ASP A 574 4.01 20.38 -21.73
C ASP A 574 3.00 19.55 -22.53
N TRP A 575 2.72 18.31 -22.10
CA TRP A 575 1.76 17.43 -22.77
C TRP A 575 0.54 17.14 -21.90
N HIS A 576 -0.65 17.33 -22.46
CA HIS A 576 -1.89 16.78 -21.89
C HIS A 576 -1.95 15.26 -22.08
N ILE A 577 -1.55 14.78 -23.27
CA ILE A 577 -1.39 13.35 -23.60
C ILE A 577 -0.02 13.21 -24.27
N PHE A 578 0.89 12.49 -23.62
CA PHE A 578 2.30 12.42 -24.03
C PHE A 578 2.46 11.95 -25.48
N GLY A 579 3.07 12.76 -26.34
CA GLY A 579 3.29 12.44 -27.75
C GLY A 579 2.06 12.56 -28.67
N ALA A 580 0.87 12.89 -28.15
CA ALA A 580 -0.36 12.99 -28.93
C ALA A 580 -1.05 14.34 -28.85
N MET A 581 -1.04 14.98 -27.68
CA MET A 581 -1.69 16.28 -27.45
C MET A 581 -0.79 17.16 -26.59
N ARG A 582 -0.06 18.06 -27.25
CA ARG A 582 0.79 19.07 -26.61
C ARG A 582 -0.04 20.26 -26.16
N ASP A 583 0.26 20.79 -24.98
CA ASP A 583 -0.25 22.06 -24.50
C ASP A 583 0.52 23.20 -25.19
N THR A 584 -0.17 23.96 -26.03
CA THR A 584 0.41 25.10 -26.77
C THR A 584 0.11 26.44 -26.10
N SER A 585 -0.46 26.43 -24.90
CA SER A 585 -0.72 27.65 -24.14
C SER A 585 0.57 28.26 -23.59
N ALA A 586 0.52 29.52 -23.18
CA ALA A 586 1.65 30.20 -22.54
C ALA A 586 2.06 29.57 -21.19
N TRP A 587 1.22 28.68 -20.64
CA TRP A 587 1.43 27.97 -19.38
C TRP A 587 1.72 26.48 -19.56
N GLY A 588 1.95 26.02 -20.79
CA GLY A 588 2.37 24.65 -21.10
C GLY A 588 3.81 24.40 -20.69
N ASN A 589 4.12 24.48 -19.40
CA ASN A 589 5.43 24.16 -18.84
C ASN A 589 5.30 23.42 -17.50
N THR A 590 6.40 22.79 -17.08
CA THR A 590 6.48 22.18 -15.76
C THR A 590 6.58 23.27 -14.68
N PRO A 591 5.65 23.33 -13.71
CA PRO A 591 5.72 24.33 -12.65
C PRO A 591 6.94 24.14 -11.74
N SER A 592 7.44 25.24 -11.16
CA SER A 592 8.55 25.20 -10.21
C SER A 592 8.18 24.45 -8.91
N ASN A 593 9.18 24.03 -8.13
CA ASN A 593 8.96 23.47 -6.80
C ASN A 593 8.25 24.46 -5.84
N ALA A 594 8.41 25.77 -6.04
CA ALA A 594 7.68 26.77 -5.26
C ALA A 594 6.17 26.72 -5.57
N THR A 595 5.82 26.79 -6.86
CA THR A 595 4.42 26.67 -7.33
C THR A 595 3.79 25.34 -6.92
N MET A 596 4.56 24.25 -7.00
CA MET A 596 4.14 22.95 -6.50
C MET A 596 3.80 23.00 -5.01
N THR A 597 4.68 23.58 -4.19
CA THR A 597 4.48 23.69 -2.74
C THR A 597 3.23 24.49 -2.40
N GLU A 598 2.99 25.59 -3.12
CA GLU A 598 1.78 26.41 -2.96
C GLU A 598 0.51 25.63 -3.30
N MET A 599 0.48 24.98 -4.47
CA MET A 599 -0.70 24.25 -4.96
C MET A 599 -1.01 23.02 -4.10
N VAL A 600 0.02 22.22 -3.78
CA VAL A 600 -0.13 21.06 -2.90
C VAL A 600 -0.49 21.49 -1.49
N GLY A 601 0.16 22.53 -0.96
CA GLY A 601 -0.13 23.09 0.36
C GLY A 601 -1.57 23.60 0.48
N LEU A 602 -2.04 24.35 -0.52
CA LEU A 602 -3.43 24.82 -0.58
C LEU A 602 -4.41 23.65 -0.67
N SER A 603 -4.13 22.66 -1.52
CA SER A 603 -4.97 21.48 -1.67
C SER A 603 -5.08 20.69 -0.36
N VAL A 604 -3.96 20.51 0.35
CA VAL A 604 -3.90 19.88 1.67
C VAL A 604 -4.69 20.70 2.68
N LEU A 605 -4.54 22.02 2.70
CA LEU A 605 -5.27 22.90 3.61
C LEU A 605 -6.78 22.80 3.40
N VAL A 606 -7.25 22.94 2.15
CA VAL A 606 -8.68 22.81 1.80
C VAL A 606 -9.21 21.43 2.21
N PHE A 607 -8.45 20.37 1.91
CA PHE A 607 -8.83 19.02 2.29
C PHE A 607 -8.89 18.83 3.82
N MET A 608 -7.91 19.33 4.57
CA MET A 608 -7.87 19.25 6.03
C MET A 608 -8.99 20.06 6.68
N VAL A 609 -9.33 21.24 6.14
CA VAL A 609 -10.50 22.02 6.57
C VAL A 609 -11.79 21.22 6.33
N GLY A 610 -11.90 20.57 5.16
CA GLY A 610 -12.99 19.65 4.85
C GLY A 610 -13.09 18.52 5.85
N VAL A 611 -11.99 17.83 6.15
CA VAL A 611 -11.93 16.75 7.15
C VAL A 611 -12.32 17.25 8.56
N ALA A 612 -11.84 18.42 8.97
CA ALA A 612 -12.19 19.00 10.26
C ALA A 612 -13.69 19.33 10.34
N PHE A 613 -14.25 19.93 9.29
CA PHE A 613 -15.68 20.19 9.18
C PHE A 613 -16.50 18.90 9.24
N MET A 614 -16.05 17.85 8.55
CA MET A 614 -16.64 16.52 8.56
C MET A 614 -16.64 15.89 9.96
N PHE A 615 -15.53 15.97 10.68
CA PHE A 615 -15.42 15.46 12.06
C PHE A 615 -16.35 16.23 13.02
N TRP A 616 -16.49 17.53 12.81
CA TRP A 616 -17.42 18.37 13.57
C TRP A 616 -18.88 17.99 13.31
N LEU A 617 -19.28 17.86 12.04
CA LEU A 617 -20.61 17.41 11.63
C LEU A 617 -20.97 16.03 12.19
N GLY A 618 -20.03 15.08 12.08
CA GLY A 618 -20.20 13.74 12.68
C GLY A 618 -20.35 13.79 14.21
N GLY A 619 -19.70 14.75 14.87
CA GLY A 619 -19.88 15.01 16.30
C GLY A 619 -21.30 15.46 16.66
N ILE A 620 -21.91 16.33 15.85
CA ILE A 620 -23.29 16.79 16.06
C ILE A 620 -24.28 15.65 15.85
N ALA A 621 -24.13 14.88 14.78
CA ALA A 621 -25.02 13.76 14.47
C ALA A 621 -25.06 12.71 15.61
N GLN A 622 -23.90 12.39 16.19
CA GLN A 622 -23.80 11.48 17.34
C GLN A 622 -24.46 12.02 18.61
N GLN A 623 -24.40 13.33 18.85
CA GLN A 623 -25.07 13.92 20.01
C GLN A 623 -26.60 13.80 19.88
N LYS A 624 -27.13 14.04 18.68
CA LYS A 624 -28.56 13.93 18.40
C LYS A 624 -29.06 12.48 18.56
N GLU A 625 -28.30 11.50 18.08
CA GLU A 625 -28.63 10.07 18.23
C GLU A 625 -28.49 9.55 19.67
N LYS A 626 -27.70 10.21 20.53
CA LYS A 626 -27.64 9.90 21.97
C LYS A 626 -28.79 10.55 22.76
N SER A 627 -29.43 11.58 22.22
CA SER A 627 -30.55 12.29 22.85
C SER A 627 -31.93 11.76 22.45
N GLU A 628 -31.99 11.01 21.34
CA GLU A 628 -33.14 10.23 20.87
C GLU A 628 -33.04 8.79 21.39
#